data_AF-A0A377JQU2-F1
#
_entry.id   AF-A0A377JQU2-F1
#
_cell.length_a   1.000
_cell.length_b   1.000
_cell.length_c   1.000
_cell.angle_alpha   90.00
_cell.angle_beta   90.00
_cell.angle_gamma   90.00
#
_symmetry.space_group_name_H-M   'P 1'
#
loop_
_entity.id
_entity.type
_entity.pdbx_description
1 polymer ?
#
loop_
_entity_poly.entity_id
_entity_poly.type
_entity_poly.pdbx_seq_one_letter_code
_entity_poly.pdbx_strand_id
1 'polypeptide(L)'
;MAYSYASKELLGCFEYIKRYHTDMLDSIAIMLELFWLKHHATALIESLITLGNKRKPIYESFSKALQEAFGTELYTPLNPNANLLKILKVIHSQTIANSTIEEFLHIITQKKTTHKLFSYSTPLEINELLVGILDIKEKESVYNPCYGMGSLFFAICNHAKNVELYGEELESTLAKIAKITCKILSLSPQHLVLNNILTNAQFKHHKFDKIICNPPLDSHVGTQFLKEDERFSSYETLIKTYPELLFLIHSLSHLKDKGVFILRTQTLLKSSLEGRLREKLCEDRLIEAIIELPKNIFPHQTQDFSIIVLSQHNDSILHINANTPHFYRKDGKYNRLINLSSLLALYKHKATSEHSTLTPLKQINPHDLSVGYYLHKPKQEMADSLYLKDLQASIFRGQRVYGSPKDEKITFFDLGVADFAEFGFCDEFSTQRFKGDKTKIHKYALKPYDIAISLRGNTPKFTILSPEAKKHIIVANAGIVVLRAPSEEIAIGIYCYLFSHKGQKALGNIYERLGVLNPNDLENLPIPRDFTQSSQKIFAKIQDYALKLREIESQLQKLRD
;
A
#
# COMPACT_ATOMS: atom_id res chain seq x y z
N MET A 1 -1.86 -16.43 -15.64
CA MET A 1 -0.86 -17.38 -16.16
C MET A 1 -1.20 -18.78 -15.67
N ALA A 2 -1.22 -19.76 -16.56
CA ALA A 2 -1.30 -21.17 -16.19
C ALA A 2 -0.01 -21.58 -15.47
N TYR A 3 -0.12 -22.37 -14.39
CA TYR A 3 1.04 -22.90 -13.66
C TYR A 3 1.90 -23.74 -14.61
N SER A 4 3.22 -23.73 -14.40
CA SER A 4 4.06 -24.76 -15.00
C SER A 4 3.54 -26.14 -14.56
N TYR A 5 3.63 -27.14 -15.44
CA TYR A 5 3.20 -28.51 -15.11
C TYR A 5 3.91 -29.02 -13.84
N ALA A 6 5.19 -28.70 -13.69
CA ALA A 6 6.00 -29.04 -12.52
C ALA A 6 5.43 -28.45 -11.22
N SER A 7 5.02 -27.17 -11.25
CA SER A 7 4.41 -26.51 -10.11
C SER A 7 3.08 -27.14 -9.70
N LYS A 8 2.33 -27.76 -10.63
CA LYS A 8 1.07 -28.46 -10.29
C LYS A 8 1.30 -29.73 -9.46
N GLU A 9 2.28 -30.55 -9.82
CA GLU A 9 2.58 -31.79 -9.10
C GLU A 9 3.16 -31.52 -7.70
N LEU A 10 4.07 -30.54 -7.60
CA LEU A 10 4.63 -30.11 -6.32
C LEU A 10 3.55 -29.55 -5.38
N LEU A 11 2.61 -28.75 -5.90
CA LEU A 11 1.46 -28.28 -5.12
C LEU A 11 0.55 -29.43 -4.69
N GLY A 12 0.36 -30.45 -5.54
CA GLY A 12 -0.37 -31.66 -5.17
C GLY A 12 0.31 -32.45 -4.05
N CYS A 13 1.64 -32.51 -4.07
CA CYS A 13 2.44 -33.13 -3.02
C CYS A 13 2.33 -32.35 -1.70
N PHE A 14 2.44 -31.03 -1.74
CA PHE A 14 2.24 -30.16 -0.57
C PHE A 14 0.84 -30.32 0.03
N GLU A 15 -0.21 -30.29 -0.78
CA GLU A 15 -1.60 -30.51 -0.31
C GLU A 15 -1.83 -31.91 0.26
N TYR A 16 -1.06 -32.91 -0.18
CA TYR A 16 -1.07 -34.24 0.40
C TYR A 16 -0.41 -34.25 1.79
N ILE A 17 0.81 -33.71 1.91
CA ILE A 17 1.55 -33.61 3.19
C ILE A 17 0.75 -32.83 4.23
N LYS A 18 0.15 -31.71 3.82
CA LYS A 18 -0.67 -30.85 4.68
C LYS A 18 -1.80 -31.59 5.41
N ARG A 19 -2.34 -32.68 4.85
CA ARG A 19 -3.40 -33.48 5.50
C ARG A 19 -2.93 -34.21 6.75
N TYR A 20 -1.62 -34.36 6.94
CA TYR A 20 -1.01 -35.10 8.04
C TYR A 20 -0.36 -34.19 9.10
N HIS A 21 -0.42 -32.87 8.92
CA HIS A 21 0.20 -31.88 9.80
C HIS A 21 -0.82 -30.80 10.16
N THR A 22 -0.81 -30.37 11.43
CA THR A 22 -1.70 -29.31 11.93
C THR A 22 -1.22 -27.93 11.52
N ASP A 23 0.09 -27.70 11.57
CA ASP A 23 0.71 -26.45 11.12
C ASP A 23 1.07 -26.52 9.64
N MET A 24 0.68 -25.49 8.90
CA MET A 24 1.04 -25.35 7.49
C MET A 24 2.53 -25.07 7.32
N LEU A 25 3.17 -24.39 8.27
CA LEU A 25 4.60 -24.08 8.22
C LEU A 25 5.46 -25.35 8.30
N ASP A 26 5.02 -26.37 9.07
CA ASP A 26 5.68 -27.68 9.08
C ASP A 26 5.66 -28.33 7.69
N SER A 27 4.52 -28.24 7.00
CA SER A 27 4.38 -28.78 5.64
C SER A 27 5.30 -28.07 4.64
N ILE A 28 5.56 -26.78 4.86
CA ILE A 28 6.51 -25.99 4.06
C ILE A 28 7.94 -26.44 4.36
N ALA A 29 8.30 -26.57 5.64
CA ALA A 29 9.62 -27.05 6.04
C ALA A 29 9.93 -28.43 5.43
N ILE A 30 8.99 -29.38 5.52
CA ILE A 30 9.12 -30.71 4.93
C ILE A 30 9.32 -30.64 3.41
N MET A 31 8.56 -29.80 2.70
CA MET A 31 8.74 -29.63 1.25
C MET A 31 10.14 -29.08 0.91
N LEU A 32 10.63 -28.10 1.67
CA LEU A 32 11.98 -27.54 1.49
C LEU A 32 13.08 -28.58 1.79
N GLU A 33 12.93 -29.38 2.83
CA GLU A 33 13.84 -30.50 3.14
C GLU A 33 13.87 -31.54 2.01
N LEU A 34 12.72 -31.84 1.41
CA LEU A 34 12.62 -32.72 0.24
C LEU A 34 13.30 -32.12 -1.00
N PHE A 35 13.18 -30.80 -1.20
CA PHE A 35 13.89 -30.10 -2.27
C PHE A 35 15.40 -30.13 -2.08
N TRP A 36 15.86 -29.90 -0.85
CA TRP A 36 17.27 -30.06 -0.50
C TRP A 36 17.75 -31.48 -0.76
N LEU A 37 16.97 -32.49 -0.36
CA LEU A 37 17.30 -33.89 -0.61
C LEU A 37 17.40 -34.18 -2.12
N LYS A 38 16.52 -33.60 -2.93
CA LYS A 38 16.58 -33.71 -4.39
C LYS A 38 17.85 -33.10 -4.96
N HIS A 39 18.29 -31.94 -4.46
CA HIS A 39 19.52 -31.27 -4.92
C HIS A 39 20.80 -31.98 -4.50
N HIS A 40 20.87 -32.45 -3.26
CA HIS A 40 22.13 -32.90 -2.66
C HIS A 40 22.26 -34.41 -2.49
N ALA A 41 21.15 -35.16 -2.58
CA ALA A 41 21.12 -36.60 -2.32
C ALA A 41 20.18 -37.36 -3.27
N THR A 42 20.17 -37.02 -4.57
CA THR A 42 19.28 -37.68 -5.55
C THR A 42 19.45 -39.21 -5.58
N ALA A 43 20.67 -39.71 -5.48
CA ALA A 43 20.96 -41.14 -5.45
C ALA A 43 20.33 -41.85 -4.23
N LEU A 44 20.22 -41.16 -3.09
CA LEU A 44 19.52 -41.69 -1.92
C LEU A 44 18.02 -41.81 -2.21
N ILE A 45 17.42 -40.81 -2.87
CA ILE A 45 16.00 -40.87 -3.27
C ILE A 45 15.75 -42.11 -4.16
N GLU A 46 16.61 -42.37 -5.14
CA GLU A 46 16.50 -43.54 -6.03
C GLU A 46 16.61 -44.87 -5.29
N SER A 47 17.55 -44.96 -4.34
CA SER A 47 17.71 -46.11 -3.46
C SER A 47 16.46 -46.36 -2.60
N LEU A 48 15.93 -45.31 -1.96
CA LEU A 48 14.71 -45.37 -1.15
C LEU A 48 13.49 -45.76 -1.99
N ILE A 49 13.35 -45.24 -3.22
CA ILE A 49 12.28 -45.66 -4.14
C ILE A 49 12.40 -47.14 -4.49
N THR A 50 13.62 -47.62 -4.76
CA THR A 50 13.89 -49.03 -5.08
C THR A 50 13.53 -49.96 -3.92
N LEU A 51 13.94 -49.60 -2.70
CA LEU A 51 13.62 -50.33 -1.47
C LEU A 51 12.11 -50.33 -1.18
N GLY A 52 11.46 -49.16 -1.30
CA GLY A 52 10.03 -49.02 -1.09
C GLY A 52 9.20 -49.82 -2.08
N ASN A 53 9.60 -49.89 -3.36
CA ASN A 53 8.96 -50.77 -4.35
C ASN A 53 9.06 -52.26 -3.98
N LYS A 54 10.11 -52.66 -3.26
CA LYS A 54 10.30 -54.02 -2.70
C LYS A 54 9.63 -54.19 -1.32
N ARG A 55 8.78 -53.24 -0.89
CA ARG A 55 8.10 -53.22 0.42
C ARG A 55 9.05 -53.27 1.63
N LYS A 56 10.29 -52.83 1.46
CA LYS A 56 11.24 -52.67 2.58
C LYS A 56 10.98 -51.36 3.32
N PRO A 57 11.25 -51.28 4.63
CA PRO A 57 11.10 -50.03 5.38
C PRO A 57 12.10 -48.97 4.86
N ILE A 58 11.62 -47.73 4.70
CA ILE A 58 12.40 -46.61 4.14
C ILE A 58 12.39 -45.36 5.01
N TYR A 59 11.49 -45.28 5.99
CA TYR A 59 11.26 -44.06 6.78
C TYR A 59 12.47 -43.71 7.66
N GLU A 60 13.06 -44.69 8.34
CA GLU A 60 14.22 -44.46 9.21
C GLU A 60 15.44 -43.96 8.41
N SER A 61 15.74 -44.57 7.27
CA SER A 61 16.85 -44.13 6.40
C SER A 61 16.61 -42.73 5.84
N PHE A 62 15.37 -42.41 5.46
CA PHE A 62 14.97 -41.07 5.04
C PHE A 62 15.13 -40.04 6.16
N SER A 63 14.59 -40.33 7.34
CA SER A 63 14.66 -39.44 8.51
C SER A 63 16.11 -39.23 8.96
N LYS A 64 16.92 -40.28 8.97
CA LYS A 64 18.33 -40.21 9.34
C LYS A 64 19.12 -39.27 8.41
N ALA A 65 18.93 -39.38 7.11
CA ALA A 65 19.62 -38.53 6.15
C ALA A 65 19.28 -37.04 6.32
N LEU A 66 18.01 -36.71 6.57
CA LEU A 66 17.60 -35.33 6.85
C LEU A 66 18.08 -34.85 8.21
N GLN A 67 18.09 -35.71 9.24
CA GLN A 67 18.68 -35.36 10.54
C GLN A 67 20.19 -35.10 10.46
N GLU A 68 20.93 -35.88 9.67
CA GLU A 68 22.35 -35.63 9.40
C GLU A 68 22.57 -34.30 8.66
N ALA A 69 21.69 -33.97 7.71
CA ALA A 69 21.77 -32.74 6.93
C ALA A 69 21.38 -31.48 7.73
N PHE A 70 20.33 -31.56 8.55
CA PHE A 70 19.69 -30.41 9.19
C PHE A 70 19.94 -30.32 10.70
N GLY A 71 20.34 -31.42 11.35
CA GLY A 71 20.38 -31.52 12.80
C GLY A 71 18.98 -31.62 13.41
N THR A 72 18.91 -31.78 14.74
CA THR A 72 17.64 -31.93 15.46
C THR A 72 16.83 -30.64 15.52
N GLU A 73 17.48 -29.47 15.46
CA GLU A 73 16.80 -28.17 15.54
C GLU A 73 16.05 -27.82 14.25
N LEU A 74 16.66 -28.06 13.08
CA LEU A 74 16.10 -27.67 11.79
C LEU A 74 15.31 -28.77 11.09
N TYR A 75 15.44 -30.04 11.49
CA TYR A 75 14.66 -31.12 10.88
C TYR A 75 13.19 -31.07 11.33
N THR A 76 12.26 -31.19 10.40
CA THR A 76 10.82 -31.38 10.65
C THR A 76 10.40 -32.78 10.19
N PRO A 77 10.03 -33.69 11.10
CA PRO A 77 9.68 -35.06 10.72
C PRO A 77 8.38 -35.12 9.92
N LEU A 78 8.40 -35.82 8.78
CA LEU A 78 7.21 -36.18 8.04
C LEU A 78 6.34 -37.14 8.87
N ASN A 79 5.02 -36.95 8.93
CA ASN A 79 4.16 -37.89 9.64
C ASN A 79 4.35 -39.35 9.13
N PRO A 80 4.64 -40.34 10.01
CA PRO A 80 4.88 -41.73 9.59
C PRO A 80 3.72 -42.40 8.83
N ASN A 81 2.50 -41.88 8.98
CA ASN A 81 1.32 -42.37 8.25
C ASN A 81 1.22 -41.83 6.81
N ALA A 82 2.06 -40.86 6.44
CA ALA A 82 2.14 -40.36 5.08
C ALA A 82 2.84 -41.38 4.17
N ASN A 83 2.38 -41.51 2.93
CA ASN A 83 2.99 -42.41 1.94
C ASN A 83 4.30 -41.81 1.41
N LEU A 84 5.40 -42.05 2.13
CA LEU A 84 6.73 -41.57 1.78
C LEU A 84 7.16 -42.01 0.38
N LEU A 85 6.88 -43.26 -0.03
CA LEU A 85 7.24 -43.74 -1.38
C LEU A 85 6.57 -42.92 -2.48
N LYS A 86 5.28 -42.56 -2.31
CA LYS A 86 4.56 -41.72 -3.25
C LYS A 86 5.14 -40.31 -3.32
N ILE A 87 5.47 -39.73 -2.16
CA ILE A 87 6.11 -38.40 -2.08
C ILE A 87 7.46 -38.40 -2.81
N LEU A 88 8.33 -39.37 -2.49
CA LEU A 88 9.66 -39.47 -3.11
C LEU A 88 9.58 -39.64 -4.63
N LYS A 89 8.63 -40.42 -5.15
CA LYS A 89 8.41 -40.55 -6.60
C LYS A 89 8.06 -39.23 -7.27
N VAL A 90 7.20 -38.42 -6.65
CA VAL A 90 6.84 -37.09 -7.18
C VAL A 90 8.07 -36.17 -7.14
N ILE A 91 8.78 -36.11 -6.02
CA ILE A 91 9.98 -35.27 -5.88
C ILE A 91 11.08 -35.69 -6.87
N HIS A 92 11.27 -37.00 -7.09
CA HIS A 92 12.27 -37.52 -8.02
C HIS A 92 11.96 -37.17 -9.46
N SER A 93 10.68 -37.22 -9.87
CA SER A 93 10.27 -36.95 -11.26
C SER A 93 10.32 -35.46 -11.63
N GLN A 94 10.35 -34.54 -10.66
CA GLN A 94 10.40 -33.11 -10.94
C GLN A 94 11.83 -32.61 -11.18
N THR A 95 11.93 -31.62 -12.07
CA THR A 95 13.08 -30.72 -12.11
C THR A 95 12.86 -29.63 -11.07
N ILE A 96 13.72 -29.60 -10.05
CA ILE A 96 13.62 -28.64 -8.96
C ILE A 96 14.81 -27.68 -9.11
N ALA A 97 14.60 -26.51 -9.69
CA ALA A 97 15.59 -25.43 -9.70
C ALA A 97 15.22 -24.37 -8.63
N ASN A 98 16.12 -23.46 -8.30
CA ASN A 98 15.83 -22.38 -7.35
C ASN A 98 14.59 -21.57 -7.75
N SER A 99 14.42 -21.28 -9.04
CA SER A 99 13.23 -20.61 -9.57
C SER A 99 11.96 -21.42 -9.40
N THR A 100 12.02 -22.76 -9.46
CA THR A 100 10.89 -23.65 -9.18
C THR A 100 10.48 -23.60 -7.72
N ILE A 101 11.45 -23.56 -6.81
CA ILE A 101 11.20 -23.46 -5.36
C ILE A 101 10.60 -22.10 -5.03
N GLU A 102 11.15 -21.03 -5.60
CA GLU A 102 10.65 -19.67 -5.44
C GLU A 102 9.21 -19.54 -5.97
N GLU A 103 8.92 -20.08 -7.17
CA GLU A 103 7.57 -20.12 -7.74
C GLU A 103 6.62 -20.90 -6.82
N PHE A 104 7.04 -22.06 -6.32
CA PHE A 104 6.26 -22.86 -5.39
C PHE A 104 5.91 -22.08 -4.12
N LEU A 105 6.89 -21.45 -3.47
CA LEU A 105 6.70 -20.62 -2.28
C LEU A 105 5.76 -19.44 -2.57
N HIS A 106 5.92 -18.76 -3.70
CA HIS A 106 5.03 -17.68 -4.13
C HIS A 106 3.60 -18.16 -4.30
N ILE A 107 3.37 -19.32 -4.92
CA ILE A 107 2.01 -19.83 -5.14
C ILE A 107 1.32 -20.18 -3.80
N ILE A 108 2.02 -20.91 -2.92
CA ILE A 108 1.43 -21.33 -1.65
C ILE A 108 1.12 -20.14 -0.74
N THR A 109 1.95 -19.08 -0.77
CA THR A 109 1.79 -17.91 0.10
C THR A 109 0.85 -16.84 -0.47
N GLN A 110 0.83 -16.65 -1.80
CA GLN A 110 0.15 -15.51 -2.43
C GLN A 110 -1.14 -15.88 -3.18
N LYS A 111 -1.29 -17.11 -3.70
CA LYS A 111 -2.42 -17.49 -4.57
C LYS A 111 -3.44 -18.44 -3.95
N LYS A 112 -3.07 -19.20 -2.91
CA LYS A 112 -3.89 -20.31 -2.38
C LYS A 112 -4.34 -20.19 -0.92
N THR A 113 -4.25 -19.02 -0.26
CA THR A 113 -4.40 -19.01 1.20
C THR A 113 -5.77 -18.59 1.74
N THR A 114 -6.36 -19.53 2.49
CA THR A 114 -7.33 -19.30 3.57
C THR A 114 -6.66 -18.97 4.93
N HIS A 115 -5.32 -19.04 5.06
CA HIS A 115 -4.59 -19.07 6.34
C HIS A 115 -3.51 -17.97 6.55
N LYS A 116 -3.66 -16.78 5.96
CA LYS A 116 -2.78 -15.62 6.23
C LYS A 116 -1.28 -15.74 5.89
N LEU A 117 -0.82 -16.76 5.16
CA LEU A 117 0.61 -16.88 4.81
C LEU A 117 1.15 -15.75 3.92
N PHE A 118 0.26 -15.00 3.25
CA PHE A 118 0.65 -13.84 2.44
C PHE A 118 1.41 -12.78 3.25
N SER A 119 1.29 -12.76 4.57
CA SER A 119 2.02 -11.84 5.45
C SER A 119 3.49 -12.20 5.64
N TYR A 120 3.91 -13.42 5.27
CA TYR A 120 5.27 -13.94 5.51
C TYR A 120 6.13 -14.02 4.24
N SER A 121 5.59 -13.60 3.10
CA SER A 121 6.33 -13.52 1.85
C SER A 121 5.95 -12.29 1.06
N THR A 122 6.92 -11.83 0.28
CA THR A 122 6.75 -10.70 -0.64
C THR A 122 6.52 -11.26 -2.05
N PRO A 123 5.61 -10.68 -2.86
CA PRO A 123 5.44 -11.10 -4.25
C PRO A 123 6.76 -11.10 -5.02
N LEU A 124 6.98 -12.11 -5.87
CA LEU A 124 8.22 -12.29 -6.62
C LEU A 124 8.64 -11.05 -7.41
N GLU A 125 7.70 -10.39 -8.08
CA GLU A 125 7.98 -9.20 -8.88
C GLU A 125 8.42 -8.00 -8.02
N ILE A 126 8.03 -7.97 -6.75
CA ILE A 126 8.46 -6.97 -5.78
C ILE A 126 9.86 -7.33 -5.25
N ASN A 127 10.13 -8.60 -4.91
CA ASN A 127 11.48 -9.03 -4.51
C ASN A 127 12.54 -8.64 -5.55
N GLU A 128 12.27 -8.94 -6.82
CA GLU A 128 13.14 -8.58 -7.94
C GLU A 128 13.37 -7.06 -8.04
N LEU A 129 12.32 -6.26 -7.83
CA LEU A 129 12.43 -4.80 -7.81
C LEU A 129 13.31 -4.31 -6.64
N LEU A 130 13.07 -4.80 -5.42
CA LEU A 130 13.82 -4.38 -4.23
C LEU A 130 15.32 -4.71 -4.37
N VAL A 131 15.65 -5.92 -4.80
CA VAL A 131 17.04 -6.34 -5.00
C VAL A 131 17.69 -5.58 -6.15
N GLY A 132 16.97 -5.35 -7.25
CA GLY A 132 17.45 -4.56 -8.38
C GLY A 132 17.73 -3.08 -8.03
N ILE A 133 17.03 -2.52 -7.04
CA ILE A 133 17.24 -1.17 -6.50
C ILE A 133 18.46 -1.11 -5.58
N LEU A 134 18.67 -2.14 -4.75
CA LEU A 134 19.82 -2.22 -3.84
C LEU A 134 21.15 -2.34 -4.57
N ASP A 135 21.15 -3.01 -5.72
CA ASP A 135 22.33 -3.23 -6.56
C ASP A 135 23.48 -3.85 -5.74
N ILE A 136 23.19 -4.97 -5.09
CA ILE A 136 24.07 -5.69 -4.16
C ILE A 136 25.33 -6.15 -4.89
N LYS A 137 26.50 -5.88 -4.31
CA LYS A 137 27.81 -6.31 -4.81
C LYS A 137 28.33 -7.52 -4.04
N GLU A 138 29.29 -8.24 -4.63
CA GLU A 138 29.91 -9.40 -3.97
C GLU A 138 30.56 -8.99 -2.65
N LYS A 139 30.41 -9.83 -1.63
CA LYS A 139 30.93 -9.63 -0.25
C LYS A 139 30.32 -8.46 0.52
N GLU A 140 29.29 -7.79 -0.01
CA GLU A 140 28.53 -6.83 0.80
C GLU A 140 27.69 -7.55 1.84
N SER A 141 27.54 -6.91 2.99
CA SER A 141 26.66 -7.34 4.07
C SER A 141 25.22 -6.90 3.78
N VAL A 142 24.30 -7.86 3.78
CA VAL A 142 22.87 -7.62 3.53
C VAL A 142 22.08 -7.99 4.77
N TYR A 143 21.38 -7.00 5.33
CA TYR A 143 20.60 -7.17 6.55
C TYR A 143 19.09 -7.06 6.30
N ASN A 144 18.33 -7.96 6.93
CA ASN A 144 16.88 -7.92 6.97
C ASN A 144 16.37 -8.10 8.41
N PRO A 145 15.74 -7.08 9.03
CA PRO A 145 15.33 -7.10 10.44
C PRO A 145 14.04 -7.90 10.71
N CYS A 146 13.44 -8.50 9.68
CA CYS A 146 12.22 -9.30 9.75
C CYS A 146 12.15 -10.25 8.54
N TYR A 147 13.13 -11.14 8.44
CA TYR A 147 13.37 -11.90 7.21
C TYR A 147 12.30 -12.98 6.92
N GLY A 148 11.39 -13.25 7.85
CA GLY A 148 10.29 -14.18 7.69
C GLY A 148 10.78 -15.57 7.30
N MET A 149 10.19 -16.14 6.26
CA MET A 149 10.58 -17.47 5.76
C MET A 149 11.78 -17.47 4.80
N GLY A 150 12.45 -16.33 4.61
CA GLY A 150 13.61 -16.21 3.72
C GLY A 150 13.28 -16.22 2.23
N SER A 151 12.02 -15.94 1.84
CA SER A 151 11.60 -15.94 0.41
C SER A 151 12.40 -14.94 -0.44
N LEU A 152 12.78 -13.80 0.13
CA LEU A 152 13.60 -12.79 -0.52
C LEU A 152 15.04 -13.25 -0.82
N PHE A 153 15.55 -14.27 -0.10
CA PHE A 153 16.91 -14.76 -0.29
C PHE A 153 17.12 -15.38 -1.67
N PHE A 154 16.07 -15.93 -2.28
CA PHE A 154 16.10 -16.42 -3.67
C PHE A 154 16.47 -15.30 -4.64
N ALA A 155 15.77 -14.16 -4.56
CA ALA A 155 16.06 -12.98 -5.38
C ALA A 155 17.48 -12.45 -5.13
N ILE A 156 17.94 -12.42 -3.87
CA ILE A 156 19.33 -11.99 -3.56
C ILE A 156 20.35 -12.89 -4.26
N CYS A 157 20.21 -14.21 -4.18
CA CYS A 157 21.12 -15.16 -4.84
C CYS A 157 21.08 -15.11 -6.36
N ASN A 158 19.95 -14.68 -6.95
CA ASN A 158 19.83 -14.50 -8.39
C ASN A 158 20.63 -13.28 -8.89
N HIS A 159 20.78 -12.25 -8.05
CA HIS A 159 21.48 -11.00 -8.42
C HIS A 159 22.94 -10.95 -7.96
N ALA A 160 23.27 -11.55 -6.82
CA ALA A 160 24.60 -11.46 -6.22
C ALA A 160 25.08 -12.81 -5.67
N LYS A 161 26.37 -13.08 -5.87
CA LYS A 161 27.07 -14.24 -5.28
C LYS A 161 27.88 -13.81 -4.07
N ASN A 162 28.15 -14.74 -3.16
CA ASN A 162 29.02 -14.53 -2.00
C ASN A 162 28.58 -13.35 -1.11
N VAL A 163 27.27 -13.23 -0.85
CA VAL A 163 26.71 -12.22 0.06
C VAL A 163 26.75 -12.71 1.51
N GLU A 164 27.01 -11.79 2.45
CA GLU A 164 26.88 -12.10 3.87
C GLU A 164 25.48 -11.70 4.35
N LEU A 165 24.62 -12.69 4.57
CA LEU A 165 23.26 -12.47 5.03
C LEU A 165 23.23 -12.35 6.56
N TYR A 166 22.61 -11.27 7.03
CA TYR A 166 22.30 -11.00 8.42
C TYR A 166 20.79 -10.81 8.56
N GLY A 167 20.23 -11.22 9.69
CA GLY A 167 18.84 -10.92 9.93
C GLY A 167 18.32 -11.38 11.26
N GLU A 168 17.16 -10.84 11.61
CA GLU A 168 16.44 -11.11 12.84
C GLU A 168 15.01 -11.53 12.51
N GLU A 169 14.50 -12.53 13.20
CA GLU A 169 13.12 -12.99 13.09
C GLU A 169 12.59 -13.34 14.47
N LEU A 170 11.33 -12.99 14.74
CA LEU A 170 10.69 -13.20 16.03
C LEU A 170 10.10 -14.62 16.13
N GLU A 171 9.58 -15.14 15.01
CA GLU A 171 8.92 -16.44 14.97
C GLU A 171 9.89 -17.59 14.70
N SER A 172 9.95 -18.52 15.65
CA SER A 172 10.89 -19.65 15.62
C SER A 172 10.71 -20.55 14.40
N THR A 173 9.47 -20.81 13.98
CA THR A 173 9.17 -21.66 12.82
C THR A 173 9.55 -20.97 11.52
N LEU A 174 9.34 -19.65 11.40
CA LEU A 174 9.80 -18.88 10.23
C LEU A 174 11.33 -18.83 10.17
N ALA A 175 11.98 -18.60 11.31
CA ALA A 175 13.44 -18.64 11.43
C ALA A 175 14.03 -19.99 10.99
N LYS A 176 13.40 -21.08 11.42
CA LYS A 176 13.76 -22.44 10.99
C LYS A 176 13.63 -22.62 9.48
N ILE A 177 12.49 -22.23 8.90
CA ILE A 177 12.26 -22.30 7.44
C ILE A 177 13.31 -21.49 6.67
N ALA A 178 13.62 -20.27 7.11
CA ALA A 178 14.63 -19.44 6.46
C ALA A 178 16.02 -20.08 6.48
N LYS A 179 16.41 -20.74 7.57
CA LYS A 179 17.67 -21.48 7.66
C LYS A 179 17.73 -22.69 6.72
N ILE A 180 16.61 -23.40 6.54
CA ILE A 180 16.49 -24.46 5.53
C ILE A 180 16.64 -23.86 4.12
N THR A 181 15.98 -22.73 3.85
CA THR A 181 16.11 -21.99 2.58
C THR A 181 17.57 -21.60 2.32
N CYS A 182 18.31 -21.10 3.31
CA CYS A 182 19.74 -20.81 3.16
C CYS A 182 20.54 -22.06 2.76
N LYS A 183 20.27 -23.22 3.36
CA LYS A 183 20.95 -24.47 3.00
C LYS A 183 20.68 -24.89 1.55
N ILE A 184 19.46 -24.74 1.06
CA ILE A 184 19.10 -24.99 -0.36
C ILE A 184 19.88 -24.04 -1.27
N LEU A 185 19.94 -22.77 -0.90
CA LEU A 185 20.63 -21.73 -1.66
C LEU A 185 22.16 -21.75 -1.51
N SER A 186 22.71 -22.69 -0.74
CA SER A 186 24.15 -22.75 -0.39
C SER A 186 24.67 -21.46 0.27
N LEU A 187 23.82 -20.81 1.07
CA LEU A 187 24.14 -19.63 1.88
C LEU A 187 24.43 -20.03 3.33
N SER A 188 25.32 -19.29 4.01
CA SER A 188 25.55 -19.49 5.44
C SER A 188 24.40 -18.90 6.27
N PRO A 189 23.71 -19.70 7.12
CA PRO A 189 22.66 -19.22 8.00
C PRO A 189 23.19 -18.64 9.34
N GLN A 190 24.51 -18.52 9.51
CA GLN A 190 25.14 -18.27 10.80
C GLN A 190 24.74 -16.94 11.48
N HIS A 191 24.37 -15.93 10.69
CA HIS A 191 23.93 -14.63 11.21
C HIS A 191 22.40 -14.42 11.11
N LEU A 192 21.62 -15.49 10.89
CA LEU A 192 20.17 -15.46 11.00
C LEU A 192 19.76 -15.88 12.42
N VAL A 193 19.30 -14.91 13.20
CA VAL A 193 19.02 -15.09 14.62
C VAL A 193 17.52 -15.01 14.94
N LEU A 194 17.08 -15.90 15.83
CA LEU A 194 15.78 -15.79 16.48
C LEU A 194 15.90 -14.69 17.54
N ASN A 195 15.30 -13.53 17.30
CA ASN A 195 15.43 -12.39 18.18
C ASN A 195 14.19 -11.47 18.17
N ASN A 196 13.98 -10.80 19.29
CA ASN A 196 13.07 -9.67 19.38
C ASN A 196 13.87 -8.35 19.41
N ILE A 197 13.82 -7.60 18.30
CA ILE A 197 14.57 -6.35 18.10
C ILE A 197 14.22 -5.24 19.12
N LEU A 198 13.08 -5.37 19.81
CA LEU A 198 12.65 -4.45 20.88
C LEU A 198 13.33 -4.72 22.20
N THR A 199 13.56 -5.99 22.54
CA THR A 199 14.05 -6.39 23.87
C THR A 199 15.53 -6.74 23.88
N ASN A 200 16.12 -6.99 22.71
CA ASN A 200 17.49 -7.42 22.60
C ASN A 200 18.14 -6.88 21.33
N ALA A 201 19.36 -6.33 21.46
CA ALA A 201 20.08 -5.68 20.37
C ALA A 201 21.28 -6.53 19.95
N GLN A 202 21.03 -7.65 19.26
CA GLN A 202 22.06 -8.60 18.81
C GLN A 202 23.16 -7.91 17.97
N PHE A 203 22.76 -6.98 17.10
CA PHE A 203 23.65 -6.29 16.17
C PHE A 203 23.94 -4.83 16.55
N LYS A 204 23.78 -4.41 17.82
CA LYS A 204 23.75 -3.00 18.27
C LYS A 204 24.80 -2.06 17.64
N HIS A 205 26.01 -2.54 17.32
CA HIS A 205 27.10 -1.74 16.76
C HIS A 205 27.49 -2.10 15.31
N HIS A 206 26.77 -3.02 14.67
CA HIS A 206 27.05 -3.42 13.31
C HIS A 206 26.37 -2.47 12.32
N LYS A 207 27.10 -2.13 11.26
CA LYS A 207 26.63 -1.34 10.13
C LYS A 207 26.63 -2.23 8.89
N PHE A 208 25.52 -2.25 8.17
CA PHE A 208 25.32 -3.10 7.00
C PHE A 208 25.32 -2.28 5.72
N ASP A 209 26.01 -2.78 4.69
CA ASP A 209 26.10 -2.13 3.38
C ASP A 209 24.70 -1.99 2.78
N LYS A 210 23.92 -3.09 2.80
CA LYS A 210 22.58 -3.15 2.24
C LYS A 210 21.57 -3.53 3.32
N ILE A 211 20.46 -2.81 3.38
CA ILE A 211 19.30 -3.21 4.20
C ILE A 211 18.08 -3.39 3.31
N ILE A 212 17.36 -4.49 3.49
CA ILE A 212 16.13 -4.78 2.75
C ILE A 212 15.03 -5.22 3.70
N CYS A 213 13.86 -4.59 3.61
CA CYS A 213 12.82 -4.81 4.59
C CYS A 213 11.42 -4.71 3.98
N ASN A 214 10.64 -5.79 4.09
CA ASN A 214 9.19 -5.76 4.00
C ASN A 214 8.62 -6.00 5.41
N PRO A 215 8.40 -4.94 6.20
CA PRO A 215 8.04 -5.07 7.59
C PRO A 215 6.60 -5.58 7.79
N PRO A 216 6.34 -6.33 8.88
CA PRO A 216 4.99 -6.66 9.28
C PRO A 216 4.17 -5.41 9.64
N LEU A 217 2.88 -5.40 9.28
CA LEU A 217 2.00 -4.24 9.48
C LEU A 217 1.28 -4.24 10.84
N ASP A 218 1.07 -5.43 11.42
CA ASP A 218 0.25 -5.63 12.62
C ASP A 218 1.09 -6.11 13.83
N SER A 219 2.30 -5.58 14.00
CA SER A 219 3.12 -5.93 15.17
C SER A 219 2.54 -5.30 16.45
N HIS A 220 2.16 -6.14 17.41
CA HIS A 220 1.81 -5.68 18.75
C HIS A 220 3.08 -5.24 19.49
N VAL A 221 3.36 -3.94 19.43
CA VAL A 221 4.56 -3.37 20.05
C VAL A 221 4.25 -2.98 21.51
N GLY A 222 4.93 -3.62 22.46
CA GLY A 222 4.85 -3.26 23.88
C GLY A 222 5.36 -1.82 24.10
N THR A 223 4.51 -0.96 24.68
CA THR A 223 4.75 0.49 24.73
C THR A 223 5.89 0.89 25.67
N GLN A 224 6.19 0.07 26.67
CA GLN A 224 7.26 0.33 27.63
C GLN A 224 8.64 0.23 26.97
N PHE A 225 8.88 -0.81 26.19
CA PHE A 225 10.18 -1.02 25.52
C PHE A 225 10.53 0.10 24.53
N LEU A 226 9.53 0.71 23.89
CA LEU A 226 9.75 1.85 23.00
C LEU A 226 10.26 3.10 23.72
N LYS A 227 9.84 3.32 24.97
CA LYS A 227 10.23 4.51 25.74
C LYS A 227 11.65 4.41 26.29
N GLU A 228 12.07 3.20 26.64
CA GLU A 228 13.37 2.91 27.24
C GLU A 228 14.49 2.83 26.19
N ASP A 229 14.14 2.65 24.92
CA ASP A 229 15.09 2.56 23.81
C ASP A 229 15.29 3.92 23.12
N GLU A 230 16.54 4.40 23.09
CA GLU A 230 16.92 5.68 22.47
C GLU A 230 16.55 5.77 20.99
N ARG A 231 16.52 4.64 20.27
CA ARG A 231 16.12 4.58 18.85
C ARG A 231 14.66 5.01 18.68
N PHE A 232 13.79 4.56 19.58
CA PHE A 232 12.33 4.62 19.41
C PHE A 232 11.64 5.68 20.26
N SER A 233 12.26 6.15 21.34
CA SER A 233 11.66 7.04 22.33
C SER A 233 11.01 8.30 21.74
N SER A 234 11.61 8.87 20.68
CA SER A 234 11.09 10.05 19.98
C SER A 234 9.94 9.78 19.00
N TYR A 235 9.60 8.51 18.75
CA TYR A 235 8.66 8.06 17.73
C TYR A 235 7.58 7.11 18.26
N GLU A 236 7.41 6.99 19.58
CA GLU A 236 6.48 6.03 20.21
C GLU A 236 5.07 6.08 19.60
N THR A 237 4.44 7.26 19.56
CA THR A 237 3.07 7.43 19.03
C THR A 237 2.97 7.07 17.56
N LEU A 238 4.03 7.36 16.81
CA LEU A 238 4.12 7.08 15.39
C LEU A 238 4.19 5.57 15.15
N ILE A 239 5.07 4.86 15.87
CA ILE A 239 5.20 3.39 15.79
C ILE A 239 3.90 2.69 16.21
N LYS A 240 3.15 3.22 17.18
CA LYS A 240 1.83 2.65 17.56
C LYS A 240 0.82 2.69 16.42
N THR A 241 0.88 3.73 15.60
CA THR A 241 -0.05 3.89 14.46
C THR A 241 0.48 3.14 13.23
N TYR A 242 1.80 3.15 13.07
CA TYR A 242 2.52 2.51 11.97
C TYR A 242 3.64 1.61 12.49
N PRO A 243 3.33 0.35 12.90
CA PRO A 243 4.30 -0.58 13.46
C PRO A 243 5.48 -0.88 12.53
N GLU A 244 5.28 -0.76 11.21
CA GLU A 244 6.35 -0.93 10.23
C GLU A 244 7.51 0.07 10.41
N LEU A 245 7.24 1.25 10.98
CA LEU A 245 8.27 2.27 11.21
C LEU A 245 9.24 1.86 12.31
N LEU A 246 8.89 0.89 13.16
CA LEU A 246 9.82 0.27 14.09
C LEU A 246 11.03 -0.29 13.35
N PHE A 247 10.78 -1.05 12.28
CA PHE A 247 11.82 -1.71 11.50
C PHE A 247 12.63 -0.71 10.67
N LEU A 248 11.98 0.35 10.17
CA LEU A 248 12.67 1.45 9.51
C LEU A 248 13.64 2.15 10.46
N ILE A 249 13.16 2.58 11.63
CA ILE A 249 13.97 3.30 12.63
C ILE A 249 15.09 2.42 13.17
N HIS A 250 14.80 1.14 13.44
CA HIS A 250 15.80 0.16 13.80
C HIS A 250 16.89 0.06 12.73
N SER A 251 16.49 -0.09 11.47
CA SER A 251 17.40 -0.22 10.34
C SER A 251 18.24 1.02 10.09
N LEU A 252 17.70 2.22 10.31
CA LEU A 252 18.48 3.48 10.23
C LEU A 252 19.68 3.45 11.19
N SER A 253 19.54 2.85 12.37
CA SER A 253 20.65 2.70 13.31
C SER A 253 21.74 1.74 12.80
N HIS A 254 21.44 0.90 11.81
CA HIS A 254 22.36 -0.06 11.20
C HIS A 254 22.78 0.28 9.76
N LEU A 255 22.20 1.31 9.14
CA LEU A 255 22.43 1.64 7.74
C LEU A 255 23.86 2.19 7.51
N LYS A 256 24.60 1.60 6.56
CA LYS A 256 25.92 2.09 6.09
C LYS A 256 25.82 2.77 4.72
N ASP A 257 25.28 2.09 3.72
CA ASP A 257 25.24 2.58 2.34
C ASP A 257 23.79 2.75 1.83
N LYS A 258 23.05 1.65 1.61
CA LYS A 258 21.73 1.71 0.97
C LYS A 258 20.69 0.81 1.63
N GLY A 259 19.50 1.34 1.85
CA GLY A 259 18.36 0.63 2.44
C GLY A 259 17.11 0.74 1.56
N VAL A 260 16.34 -0.33 1.44
CA VAL A 260 15.07 -0.34 0.69
C VAL A 260 13.98 -0.92 1.57
N PHE A 261 12.92 -0.14 1.79
CA PHE A 261 11.84 -0.47 2.70
C PHE A 261 10.48 -0.33 2.02
N ILE A 262 9.59 -1.30 2.23
CA ILE A 262 8.18 -1.17 1.87
C ILE A 262 7.44 -0.58 3.06
N LEU A 263 6.70 0.51 2.85
CA LEU A 263 5.91 1.17 3.88
C LEU A 263 4.51 1.47 3.33
N ARG A 264 3.53 1.63 4.22
CA ARG A 264 2.22 2.16 3.80
C ARG A 264 2.39 3.58 3.27
N THR A 265 1.80 3.88 2.12
CA THR A 265 1.89 5.21 1.48
C THR A 265 1.38 6.32 2.41
N GLN A 266 0.48 5.98 3.35
CA GLN A 266 0.01 6.93 4.37
C GLN A 266 1.15 7.54 5.21
N THR A 267 2.22 6.78 5.46
CA THR A 267 3.42 7.27 6.19
C THR A 267 4.15 8.41 5.48
N LEU A 268 3.84 8.65 4.20
CA LEU A 268 4.41 9.72 3.37
C LEU A 268 3.48 10.93 3.23
N LEU A 269 2.22 10.81 3.66
CA LEU A 269 1.18 11.83 3.47
C LEU A 269 1.12 12.85 4.60
N LYS A 270 0.41 13.95 4.36
CA LYS A 270 0.24 15.07 5.29
C LYS A 270 -0.60 14.70 6.53
N SER A 271 0.04 14.06 7.50
CA SER A 271 -0.45 13.90 8.88
C SER A 271 0.55 14.50 9.89
N SER A 272 0.05 15.11 10.96
CA SER A 272 0.88 15.79 11.96
C SER A 272 1.74 14.84 12.81
N LEU A 273 1.38 13.56 12.89
CA LEU A 273 2.07 12.57 13.74
C LEU A 273 3.35 12.00 13.10
N GLU A 274 3.39 11.93 11.76
CA GLU A 274 4.52 11.38 11.00
C GLU A 274 5.55 12.43 10.57
N GLY A 275 5.17 13.72 10.56
CA GLY A 275 5.96 14.81 9.98
C GLY A 275 7.39 14.88 10.51
N ARG A 276 7.58 14.66 11.82
CA ARG A 276 8.91 14.72 12.46
C ARG A 276 9.91 13.71 11.89
N LEU A 277 9.47 12.49 11.57
CA LEU A 277 10.35 11.48 10.98
C LEU A 277 10.74 11.87 9.56
N ARG A 278 9.78 12.37 8.76
CA ARG A 278 10.05 12.80 7.38
C ARG A 278 10.96 14.02 7.32
N GLU A 279 10.73 15.00 8.19
CA GLU A 279 11.60 16.16 8.37
C GLU A 279 13.03 15.71 8.65
N LYS A 280 13.21 14.85 9.65
CA LYS A 280 14.54 14.32 10.00
C LYS A 280 15.19 13.58 8.82
N LEU A 281 14.46 12.70 8.13
CA LEU A 281 15.00 11.97 6.97
C LEU A 281 15.42 12.92 5.83
N CYS A 282 14.70 14.04 5.64
CA CYS A 282 15.06 15.05 4.65
C CYS A 282 16.27 15.90 5.12
N GLU A 283 16.29 16.33 6.38
CA GLU A 283 17.38 17.10 6.99
C GLU A 283 18.70 16.32 6.97
N ASP A 284 18.64 15.04 7.34
CA ASP A 284 19.78 14.12 7.31
C ASP A 284 20.14 13.68 5.88
N ARG A 285 19.40 14.15 4.85
CA ARG A 285 19.62 13.86 3.42
C ARG A 285 19.60 12.36 3.09
N LEU A 286 18.72 11.62 3.78
CA LEU A 286 18.70 10.16 3.73
C LEU A 286 17.82 9.59 2.61
N ILE A 287 16.86 10.35 2.09
CA ILE A 287 15.91 9.83 1.09
C ILE A 287 16.52 9.97 -0.32
N GLU A 288 16.73 8.84 -0.99
CA GLU A 288 17.20 8.78 -2.39
C GLU A 288 16.02 8.77 -3.36
N ALA A 289 15.02 7.93 -3.09
CA ALA A 289 13.85 7.77 -3.94
C ALA A 289 12.61 7.30 -3.17
N ILE A 290 11.44 7.60 -3.73
CA ILE A 290 10.14 7.13 -3.29
C ILE A 290 9.41 6.58 -4.52
N ILE A 291 8.99 5.32 -4.46
CA ILE A 291 8.31 4.63 -5.55
C ILE A 291 6.93 4.20 -5.07
N GLU A 292 5.89 4.84 -5.58
CA GLU A 292 4.50 4.48 -5.28
C GLU A 292 4.12 3.21 -6.03
N LEU A 293 3.73 2.16 -5.30
CA LEU A 293 3.37 0.86 -5.88
C LEU A 293 1.90 0.85 -6.35
N PRO A 294 1.56 -0.03 -7.30
CA PRO A 294 0.16 -0.28 -7.67
C PRO A 294 -0.72 -0.60 -6.46
N LYS A 295 -1.96 -0.11 -6.48
CA LYS A 295 -2.97 -0.50 -5.49
C LYS A 295 -3.23 -2.01 -5.54
N ASN A 296 -3.68 -2.64 -4.46
CA ASN A 296 -3.99 -4.08 -4.41
C ASN A 296 -2.84 -5.00 -4.88
N ILE A 297 -1.58 -4.60 -4.67
CA ILE A 297 -0.42 -5.40 -5.09
C ILE A 297 -0.09 -6.54 -4.11
N PHE A 298 -0.34 -6.32 -2.83
CA PHE A 298 -0.21 -7.35 -1.80
C PHE A 298 -1.56 -8.06 -1.59
N PRO A 299 -1.62 -9.39 -1.73
CA PRO A 299 -2.82 -10.15 -1.49
C PRO A 299 -3.40 -9.93 -0.09
N HIS A 300 -4.72 -9.78 -0.03
CA HIS A 300 -5.50 -9.62 1.21
C HIS A 300 -5.16 -8.39 2.06
N GLN A 301 -4.31 -7.49 1.56
CA GLN A 301 -4.03 -6.18 2.15
C GLN A 301 -4.78 -5.12 1.35
N THR A 302 -5.48 -4.22 2.05
CA THR A 302 -6.28 -3.14 1.45
C THR A 302 -5.54 -1.80 1.42
N GLN A 303 -4.34 -1.75 1.99
CA GLN A 303 -3.52 -0.57 2.08
C GLN A 303 -2.76 -0.33 0.78
N ASP A 304 -2.42 0.94 0.55
CA ASP A 304 -1.53 1.36 -0.53
C ASP A 304 -0.10 1.41 -0.01
N PHE A 305 0.86 0.98 -0.81
CA PHE A 305 2.26 0.85 -0.41
C PHE A 305 3.19 1.66 -1.28
N SER A 306 4.29 2.10 -0.69
CA SER A 306 5.40 2.75 -1.38
C SER A 306 6.70 2.09 -0.95
N ILE A 307 7.66 2.05 -1.87
CA ILE A 307 9.05 1.74 -1.56
C ILE A 307 9.76 3.05 -1.24
N ILE A 308 10.41 3.12 -0.09
CA ILE A 308 11.36 4.18 0.23
C ILE A 308 12.77 3.64 0.09
N VAL A 309 13.59 4.36 -0.67
CA VAL A 309 15.02 4.07 -0.87
C VAL A 309 15.80 5.09 -0.05
N LEU A 310 16.63 4.58 0.85
CA LEU A 310 17.46 5.39 1.74
C LEU A 310 18.94 5.20 1.42
N SER A 311 19.67 6.31 1.34
CA SER A 311 21.14 6.33 1.23
C SER A 311 21.68 7.68 1.72
N GLN A 312 23.00 7.81 1.83
CA GLN A 312 23.61 9.01 2.42
C GLN A 312 23.75 10.15 1.39
N HIS A 313 23.67 11.39 1.88
CA HIS A 313 24.07 12.61 1.15
C HIS A 313 23.25 12.95 -0.11
N ASN A 314 21.96 12.64 -0.15
CA ASN A 314 21.11 12.97 -1.31
C ASN A 314 20.77 14.48 -1.39
N ASP A 315 21.01 15.12 -2.55
CA ASP A 315 20.63 16.52 -2.83
C ASP A 315 19.26 16.66 -3.49
N SER A 316 18.64 15.54 -3.85
CA SER A 316 17.37 15.47 -4.57
C SER A 316 16.69 14.13 -4.29
N ILE A 317 15.35 14.12 -4.29
CA ILE A 317 14.55 12.90 -4.12
C ILE A 317 13.88 12.56 -5.45
N LEU A 318 14.08 11.33 -5.92
CA LEU A 318 13.39 10.79 -7.09
C LEU A 318 12.01 10.24 -6.69
N HIS A 319 10.95 10.77 -7.28
CA HIS A 319 9.60 10.23 -7.10
C HIS A 319 9.20 9.44 -8.35
N ILE A 320 8.75 8.20 -8.19
CA ILE A 320 8.31 7.34 -9.30
C ILE A 320 6.89 6.82 -9.02
N ASN A 321 5.97 6.99 -9.96
CA ASN A 321 4.63 6.41 -9.91
C ASN A 321 4.61 5.11 -10.70
N ALA A 322 4.66 3.98 -10.00
CA ALA A 322 4.44 2.65 -10.58
C ALA A 322 2.96 2.23 -10.55
N ASN A 323 2.06 3.03 -9.99
CA ASN A 323 0.62 2.81 -10.02
C ASN A 323 0.00 3.32 -11.33
N THR A 324 0.56 2.91 -12.47
CA THR A 324 0.05 3.23 -13.81
C THR A 324 -0.10 1.96 -14.65
N PRO A 325 -1.00 1.93 -15.66
CA PRO A 325 -1.17 0.77 -16.54
C PRO A 325 0.11 0.33 -17.27
N HIS A 326 1.14 1.19 -17.32
CA HIS A 326 2.45 0.86 -17.87
C HIS A 326 3.23 -0.11 -16.96
N PHE A 327 3.03 -0.09 -15.64
CA PHE A 327 3.82 -0.84 -14.67
C PHE A 327 3.05 -1.97 -13.98
N TYR A 328 1.73 -2.09 -14.18
CA TYR A 328 0.98 -3.22 -13.62
C TYR A 328 -0.07 -3.78 -14.56
N ARG A 329 -0.40 -5.04 -14.34
CA ARG A 329 -1.59 -5.70 -14.89
C ARG A 329 -2.43 -6.30 -13.77
N LYS A 330 -3.73 -6.47 -14.03
CA LYS A 330 -4.63 -7.19 -13.13
C LYS A 330 -4.41 -8.70 -13.23
N ASP A 331 -4.32 -9.38 -12.09
CA ASP A 331 -4.35 -10.84 -11.91
C ASP A 331 -5.47 -11.17 -10.90
N GLY A 332 -6.70 -11.34 -11.41
CA GLY A 332 -7.89 -11.44 -10.59
C GLY A 332 -8.21 -10.13 -9.85
N LYS A 333 -8.33 -10.18 -8.52
CA LYS A 333 -8.56 -9.00 -7.66
C LYS A 333 -7.30 -8.22 -7.31
N TYR A 334 -6.12 -8.73 -7.65
CA TYR A 334 -4.83 -8.14 -7.29
C TYR A 334 -4.10 -7.60 -8.51
N ASN A 335 -3.16 -6.70 -8.29
CA ASN A 335 -2.27 -6.18 -9.32
C ASN A 335 -0.90 -6.88 -9.23
N ARG A 336 -0.26 -7.07 -10.38
CA ARG A 336 1.11 -7.59 -10.50
C ARG A 336 1.96 -6.59 -11.27
N LEU A 337 3.17 -6.32 -10.77
CA LEU A 337 4.12 -5.50 -11.49
C LEU A 337 4.53 -6.16 -12.82
N ILE A 338 4.71 -5.32 -13.83
CA ILE A 338 5.26 -5.65 -15.14
C ILE A 338 6.26 -4.56 -15.51
N ASN A 339 7.03 -4.76 -16.59
CA ASN A 339 8.00 -3.77 -17.08
C ASN A 339 9.03 -3.34 -16.03
N LEU A 340 9.47 -4.29 -15.19
CA LEU A 340 10.44 -4.04 -14.10
C LEU A 340 11.75 -3.43 -14.62
N SER A 341 12.22 -3.82 -15.81
CA SER A 341 13.41 -3.23 -16.43
C SER A 341 13.26 -1.74 -16.71
N SER A 342 12.08 -1.29 -17.18
CA SER A 342 11.75 0.12 -17.37
C SER A 342 11.74 0.86 -16.04
N LEU A 343 11.11 0.28 -15.01
CA LEU A 343 11.05 0.86 -13.67
C LEU A 343 12.44 1.00 -13.04
N LEU A 344 13.27 -0.04 -13.15
CA LEU A 344 14.66 -0.03 -12.70
C LEU A 344 15.51 0.97 -13.49
N ALA A 345 15.27 1.13 -14.80
CA ALA A 345 15.96 2.14 -15.60
C ALA A 345 15.62 3.57 -15.15
N LEU A 346 14.35 3.86 -14.85
CA LEU A 346 13.95 5.16 -14.30
C LEU A 346 14.71 5.46 -12.99
N TYR A 347 14.80 4.48 -12.10
CA TYR A 347 15.54 4.61 -10.84
C TYR A 347 17.05 4.78 -11.08
N LYS A 348 17.69 3.85 -11.80
CA LYS A 348 19.15 3.84 -12.02
C LYS A 348 19.66 5.09 -12.71
N HIS A 349 18.89 5.64 -13.66
CA HIS A 349 19.27 6.85 -14.40
C HIS A 349 18.73 8.13 -13.77
N LYS A 350 17.98 8.04 -12.65
CA LYS A 350 17.25 9.16 -12.04
C LYS A 350 16.47 9.99 -13.10
N ALA A 351 15.90 9.29 -14.07
CA ALA A 351 15.25 9.90 -15.22
C ALA A 351 13.97 10.64 -14.81
N THR A 352 13.66 11.72 -15.51
CA THR A 352 12.37 12.41 -15.39
C THR A 352 11.50 12.02 -16.58
N SER A 353 10.24 11.70 -16.33
CA SER A 353 9.28 11.23 -17.33
C SER A 353 7.83 11.56 -16.90
N GLU A 354 6.83 11.08 -17.65
CA GLU A 354 5.44 11.13 -17.19
C GLU A 354 5.17 10.31 -15.92
N HIS A 355 6.08 9.39 -15.57
CA HIS A 355 5.97 8.52 -14.41
C HIS A 355 6.98 8.86 -13.31
N SER A 356 7.91 9.79 -13.53
CA SER A 356 8.96 10.08 -12.56
C SER A 356 9.41 11.54 -12.57
N THR A 357 9.82 12.04 -11.42
CA THR A 357 10.38 13.39 -11.28
C THR A 357 11.48 13.44 -10.24
N LEU A 358 12.60 14.07 -10.59
CA LEU A 358 13.71 14.31 -9.67
C LEU A 358 13.57 15.71 -9.06
N THR A 359 13.25 15.79 -7.78
CA THR A 359 13.00 17.06 -7.10
C THR A 359 14.19 17.45 -6.20
N PRO A 360 14.83 18.61 -6.40
CA PRO A 360 15.89 19.10 -5.51
C PRO A 360 15.38 19.25 -4.07
N LEU A 361 16.21 18.93 -3.08
CA LEU A 361 15.82 18.93 -1.66
C LEU A 361 15.27 20.27 -1.19
N LYS A 362 15.77 21.38 -1.75
CA LYS A 362 15.27 22.76 -1.48
C LYS A 362 13.79 22.97 -1.88
N GLN A 363 13.24 22.11 -2.73
CA GLN A 363 11.86 22.17 -3.22
C GLN A 363 10.98 21.04 -2.66
N ILE A 364 11.53 20.22 -1.76
CA ILE A 364 10.82 19.15 -1.07
C ILE A 364 9.99 19.75 0.05
N ASN A 365 8.73 19.31 0.13
CA ASN A 365 7.87 19.55 1.27
C ASN A 365 7.97 18.34 2.20
N PRO A 366 8.68 18.41 3.34
CA PRO A 366 8.85 17.26 4.23
C PRO A 366 7.53 16.79 4.87
N HIS A 367 6.48 17.63 4.85
CA HIS A 367 5.17 17.25 5.35
C HIS A 367 4.36 16.40 4.35
N ASP A 368 4.73 16.37 3.07
CA ASP A 368 4.09 15.54 2.05
C ASP A 368 5.13 15.05 1.04
N LEU A 369 5.52 13.78 1.21
CA LEU A 369 6.48 13.07 0.37
C LEU A 369 5.78 12.15 -0.65
N SER A 370 4.46 12.29 -0.83
CA SER A 370 3.73 11.44 -1.77
C SER A 370 4.12 11.72 -3.21
N VAL A 371 4.27 10.66 -4.00
CA VAL A 371 4.68 10.75 -5.40
C VAL A 371 3.73 11.63 -6.22
N GLY A 372 2.42 11.51 -5.99
CA GLY A 372 1.40 12.35 -6.64
C GLY A 372 1.56 13.86 -6.38
N TYR A 373 2.09 14.26 -5.21
CA TYR A 373 2.37 15.68 -4.93
C TYR A 373 3.42 16.26 -5.88
N TYR A 374 4.45 15.48 -6.23
CA TYR A 374 5.58 15.95 -7.05
C TYR A 374 5.36 15.76 -8.55
N LEU A 375 4.72 14.67 -8.98
CA LEU A 375 4.39 14.46 -10.41
C LEU A 375 3.33 15.42 -10.93
N HIS A 376 2.39 15.80 -10.06
CA HIS A 376 1.33 16.74 -10.36
C HIS A 376 1.58 18.12 -9.75
N LYS A 377 2.83 18.45 -9.36
CA LYS A 377 3.18 19.87 -9.20
C LYS A 377 2.73 20.53 -10.50
N PRO A 378 1.82 21.52 -10.46
CA PRO A 378 1.44 22.21 -11.67
C PRO A 378 2.73 22.68 -12.31
N LYS A 379 3.06 22.13 -13.48
CA LYS A 379 4.03 22.77 -14.38
C LYS A 379 3.63 24.24 -14.43
N GLN A 380 4.60 25.12 -14.53
CA GLN A 380 4.52 26.59 -14.49
C GLN A 380 3.47 27.27 -15.43
N GLU A 381 2.45 26.58 -15.93
CA GLU A 381 1.27 27.12 -16.62
C GLU A 381 0.31 27.89 -15.70
N MET A 382 0.60 27.99 -14.39
CA MET A 382 -0.24 28.69 -13.41
C MET A 382 0.27 30.07 -12.98
N ALA A 383 1.08 30.73 -13.80
CA ALA A 383 1.52 32.10 -13.51
C ALA A 383 0.34 33.10 -13.35
N ASP A 384 -0.84 32.78 -13.92
CA ASP A 384 -2.02 33.66 -13.93
C ASP A 384 -3.25 33.16 -13.14
N SER A 385 -3.10 32.15 -12.27
CA SER A 385 -4.23 31.57 -11.52
C SER A 385 -4.21 31.99 -10.05
N LEU A 386 -5.40 32.16 -9.47
CA LEU A 386 -5.64 32.28 -8.03
C LEU A 386 -5.85 30.88 -7.42
N TYR A 387 -5.82 30.78 -6.10
CA TYR A 387 -6.35 29.62 -5.37
C TYR A 387 -7.68 29.98 -4.69
N LEU A 388 -8.52 28.97 -4.43
CA LEU A 388 -9.80 29.22 -3.74
C LEU A 388 -9.64 29.94 -2.38
N LYS A 389 -8.56 29.66 -1.64
CA LYS A 389 -8.24 30.37 -0.39
C LYS A 389 -8.02 31.87 -0.58
N ASP A 390 -7.58 32.29 -1.76
CA ASP A 390 -7.32 33.70 -2.06
C ASP A 390 -8.62 34.48 -2.30
N LEU A 391 -9.74 33.78 -2.48
CA LEU A 391 -11.08 34.37 -2.72
C LEU A 391 -11.85 34.66 -1.43
N GLN A 392 -11.25 34.50 -0.24
CA GLN A 392 -11.92 34.66 1.06
C GLN A 392 -13.15 33.74 1.23
N ALA A 393 -13.18 32.61 0.52
CA ALA A 393 -14.23 31.62 0.65
C ALA A 393 -14.04 30.81 1.93
N SER A 394 -15.14 30.56 2.64
CA SER A 394 -15.13 29.65 3.81
C SER A 394 -15.40 28.23 3.34
N ILE A 395 -14.48 27.31 3.65
CA ILE A 395 -14.62 25.90 3.29
C ILE A 395 -14.75 25.07 4.57
N PHE A 396 -15.81 24.29 4.69
CA PHE A 396 -16.05 23.48 5.87
C PHE A 396 -16.72 22.15 5.52
N ARG A 397 -16.51 21.16 6.38
CA ARG A 397 -17.12 19.85 6.21
C ARG A 397 -18.52 19.84 6.81
N GLY A 398 -19.47 19.24 6.10
CA GLY A 398 -20.78 18.93 6.64
C GLY A 398 -20.69 18.02 7.88
N GLN A 399 -21.74 18.02 8.70
CA GLN A 399 -21.73 17.38 10.00
C GLN A 399 -23.01 16.57 10.21
N ARG A 400 -22.88 15.44 10.91
CA ARG A 400 -24.06 14.77 11.45
C ARG A 400 -24.55 15.57 12.67
N VAL A 401 -25.73 16.15 12.54
CA VAL A 401 -26.34 17.02 13.57
C VAL A 401 -27.53 16.39 14.29
N TYR A 402 -27.68 15.07 14.19
CA TYR A 402 -28.78 14.30 14.79
C TYR A 402 -28.33 12.86 15.12
N GLY A 403 -29.13 12.17 15.93
CA GLY A 403 -28.85 10.83 16.44
C GLY A 403 -28.30 10.83 17.86
N SER A 404 -28.48 11.92 18.62
CA SER A 404 -28.09 12.01 20.02
C SER A 404 -29.33 11.90 20.93
N PRO A 405 -29.20 11.33 22.14
CA PRO A 405 -30.27 11.38 23.15
C PRO A 405 -30.66 12.80 23.57
N LYS A 406 -29.81 13.80 23.31
CA LYS A 406 -30.04 15.22 23.63
C LYS A 406 -30.73 16.00 22.49
N ASP A 407 -31.13 15.33 21.41
CA ASP A 407 -31.75 15.99 20.26
C ASP A 407 -33.08 16.65 20.62
N GLU A 408 -33.26 17.89 20.18
CA GLU A 408 -34.45 18.67 20.42
C GLU A 408 -35.36 18.69 19.19
N LYS A 409 -36.63 19.06 19.36
CA LYS A 409 -37.57 19.26 18.24
C LYS A 409 -37.15 20.47 17.40
N ILE A 410 -36.81 20.22 16.14
CA ILE A 410 -36.45 21.23 15.13
C ILE A 410 -36.59 20.59 13.75
N THR A 411 -37.20 21.32 12.81
CA THR A 411 -37.37 20.86 11.43
C THR A 411 -36.26 21.40 10.55
N PHE A 412 -35.55 20.52 9.85
CA PHE A 412 -34.49 20.88 8.91
C PHE A 412 -34.34 19.80 7.82
N PHE A 413 -33.63 20.14 6.73
CA PHE A 413 -33.26 19.19 5.68
C PHE A 413 -31.81 18.75 5.82
N ASP A 414 -31.59 17.44 5.70
CA ASP A 414 -30.29 16.78 5.76
C ASP A 414 -29.81 16.55 4.32
N LEU A 415 -29.03 17.49 3.79
CA LEU A 415 -28.58 17.48 2.40
C LEU A 415 -27.56 16.35 2.19
N GLY A 416 -27.86 15.45 1.26
CA GLY A 416 -26.99 14.39 0.77
C GLY A 416 -26.62 14.55 -0.71
N VAL A 417 -25.70 13.72 -1.19
CA VAL A 417 -25.27 13.72 -2.60
C VAL A 417 -26.42 13.34 -3.55
N ALA A 418 -27.42 12.60 -3.06
CA ALA A 418 -28.61 12.26 -3.82
C ALA A 418 -29.51 13.47 -4.12
N ASP A 419 -29.41 14.54 -3.32
CA ASP A 419 -30.16 15.78 -3.51
C ASP A 419 -29.47 16.74 -4.49
N PHE A 420 -28.25 16.43 -4.96
CA PHE A 420 -27.51 17.35 -5.82
C PHE A 420 -28.20 17.45 -7.18
N ALA A 421 -28.63 18.66 -7.53
CA ALA A 421 -29.03 18.97 -8.89
C ALA A 421 -27.85 18.75 -9.85
N GLU A 422 -28.10 18.01 -10.94
CA GLU A 422 -27.07 17.73 -11.96
C GLU A 422 -26.60 19.02 -12.65
N PHE A 423 -27.53 19.93 -12.90
CA PHE A 423 -27.28 21.22 -13.54
C PHE A 423 -28.10 22.33 -12.87
N GLY A 424 -27.50 23.52 -12.79
CA GLY A 424 -28.14 24.71 -12.25
C GLY A 424 -28.31 24.67 -10.72
N PHE A 425 -29.30 25.41 -10.24
CA PHE A 425 -29.61 25.49 -8.83
C PHE A 425 -30.24 24.20 -8.28
N CYS A 426 -29.83 23.87 -7.05
CA CYS A 426 -30.48 22.91 -6.17
C CYS A 426 -31.62 23.59 -5.40
N ASP A 427 -32.85 23.18 -5.67
CA ASP A 427 -34.08 23.70 -5.07
C ASP A 427 -34.95 22.62 -4.41
N GLU A 428 -34.62 21.34 -4.61
CA GLU A 428 -35.34 20.20 -4.04
C GLU A 428 -34.50 19.48 -2.98
N PHE A 429 -35.12 19.14 -1.84
CA PHE A 429 -34.47 18.47 -0.73
C PHE A 429 -35.34 17.31 -0.26
N SER A 430 -34.83 16.07 -0.38
CA SER A 430 -35.64 14.87 -0.13
C SER A 430 -35.73 14.49 1.35
N THR A 431 -34.67 14.75 2.12
CA THR A 431 -34.53 14.20 3.48
C THR A 431 -34.86 15.24 4.54
N GLN A 432 -36.13 15.31 4.94
CA GLN A 432 -36.57 16.15 6.06
C GLN A 432 -36.43 15.42 7.40
N ARG A 433 -35.94 16.14 8.42
CA ARG A 433 -35.79 15.68 9.80
C ARG A 433 -36.59 16.58 10.74
N PHE A 434 -37.07 16.02 11.84
CA PHE A 434 -37.91 16.72 12.83
C PHE A 434 -37.28 16.83 14.24
N LYS A 435 -36.07 16.29 14.42
CA LYS A 435 -35.28 16.37 15.64
C LYS A 435 -33.77 16.43 15.35
N GLY A 436 -33.02 17.15 16.16
CA GLY A 436 -31.55 17.21 16.10
C GLY A 436 -30.94 18.18 17.13
N ASP A 437 -29.63 18.32 17.10
CA ASP A 437 -28.86 19.26 17.92
C ASP A 437 -29.05 20.68 17.38
N LYS A 438 -29.93 21.47 18.01
CA LYS A 438 -30.26 22.84 17.58
C LYS A 438 -29.03 23.72 17.43
N THR A 439 -28.04 23.60 18.32
CA THR A 439 -26.85 24.43 18.29
C THR A 439 -26.04 24.16 17.03
N LYS A 440 -25.82 22.87 16.72
CA LYS A 440 -25.11 22.48 15.50
C LYS A 440 -25.89 22.80 14.23
N ILE A 441 -27.21 22.60 14.24
CA ILE A 441 -28.07 22.91 13.09
C ILE A 441 -27.94 24.38 12.67
N HIS A 442 -28.07 25.31 13.61
CA HIS A 442 -27.92 26.74 13.30
C HIS A 442 -26.47 27.09 12.91
N LYS A 443 -25.47 26.48 13.56
CA LYS A 443 -24.05 26.73 13.25
C LYS A 443 -23.67 26.30 11.84
N TYR A 444 -24.18 25.16 11.38
CA TYR A 444 -23.84 24.56 10.08
C TYR A 444 -24.93 24.77 9.02
N ALA A 445 -25.90 25.65 9.28
CA ALA A 445 -26.94 25.96 8.31
C ALA A 445 -26.32 26.51 7.01
N LEU A 446 -26.73 25.92 5.90
CA LEU A 446 -26.36 26.36 4.57
C LEU A 446 -27.08 27.67 4.23
N LYS A 447 -26.44 28.47 3.38
CA LYS A 447 -26.94 29.75 2.89
C LYS A 447 -27.21 29.65 1.37
N PRO A 448 -28.04 30.55 0.83
CA PRO A 448 -28.13 30.72 -0.62
C PRO A 448 -26.74 30.81 -1.26
N TYR A 449 -26.57 30.19 -2.43
CA TYR A 449 -25.33 30.13 -3.19
C TYR A 449 -24.16 29.38 -2.55
N ASP A 450 -24.34 28.72 -1.39
CA ASP A 450 -23.37 27.73 -0.94
C ASP A 450 -23.20 26.64 -2.00
N ILE A 451 -21.96 26.24 -2.25
CA ILE A 451 -21.63 25.15 -3.16
C ILE A 451 -21.34 23.91 -2.32
N ALA A 452 -22.08 22.83 -2.57
CA ALA A 452 -21.90 21.55 -1.91
C ALA A 452 -21.16 20.58 -2.85
N ILE A 453 -20.13 19.90 -2.34
CA ILE A 453 -19.24 19.01 -3.11
C ILE A 453 -19.15 17.65 -2.41
N SER A 454 -19.30 16.55 -3.14
CA SER A 454 -19.35 15.18 -2.58
C SER A 454 -17.99 14.71 -2.10
N LEU A 455 -17.79 14.36 -0.83
CA LEU A 455 -16.48 14.02 -0.25
C LEU A 455 -15.76 12.80 -0.87
N ARG A 456 -16.49 11.91 -1.54
CA ARG A 456 -15.97 10.69 -2.21
C ARG A 456 -16.66 10.48 -3.55
N GLY A 457 -16.00 9.80 -4.47
CA GLY A 457 -16.54 9.42 -5.78
C GLY A 457 -15.44 9.31 -6.84
N ASN A 458 -15.70 8.53 -7.90
CA ASN A 458 -14.79 8.49 -9.06
C ASN A 458 -14.94 9.74 -9.93
N THR A 459 -16.12 10.36 -9.92
CA THR A 459 -16.43 11.63 -10.56
C THR A 459 -16.98 12.58 -9.48
N PRO A 460 -16.29 13.71 -9.21
CA PRO A 460 -16.74 14.67 -8.20
C PRO A 460 -18.12 15.23 -8.56
N LYS A 461 -19.11 15.03 -7.69
CA LYS A 461 -20.42 15.68 -7.83
C LYS A 461 -20.44 16.96 -7.01
N PHE A 462 -21.04 18.01 -7.55
CA PHE A 462 -21.26 19.25 -6.82
C PHE A 462 -22.57 19.89 -7.25
N THR A 463 -23.09 20.77 -6.40
CA THR A 463 -24.28 21.56 -6.69
C THR A 463 -24.18 22.94 -6.04
N ILE A 464 -25.01 23.89 -6.47
CA ILE A 464 -25.11 25.23 -5.88
C ILE A 464 -26.53 25.47 -5.38
N LEU A 465 -26.66 25.92 -4.13
CA LEU A 465 -27.96 26.15 -3.51
C LEU A 465 -28.69 27.35 -4.14
N SER A 466 -29.99 27.19 -4.38
CA SER A 466 -30.83 28.26 -4.93
C SER A 466 -30.99 29.46 -3.98
N PRO A 467 -31.40 30.63 -4.49
CA PRO A 467 -31.84 31.77 -3.67
C PRO A 467 -32.99 31.41 -2.73
N GLU A 468 -33.81 30.43 -3.11
CA GLU A 468 -34.97 29.95 -2.38
C GLU A 468 -34.60 29.05 -1.20
N ALA A 469 -33.35 28.57 -1.12
CA ALA A 469 -32.84 27.78 0.00
C ALA A 469 -33.02 28.49 1.36
N LYS A 470 -33.09 29.82 1.39
CA LYS A 470 -33.37 30.63 2.59
C LYS A 470 -34.71 30.30 3.27
N LYS A 471 -35.66 29.67 2.55
CA LYS A 471 -36.97 29.24 3.08
C LYS A 471 -36.85 28.02 4.00
N HIS A 472 -35.72 27.34 3.98
CA HIS A 472 -35.50 26.09 4.69
C HIS A 472 -34.23 26.17 5.55
N ILE A 473 -34.22 25.45 6.67
CA ILE A 473 -32.97 25.17 7.39
C ILE A 473 -32.39 23.92 6.75
N ILE A 474 -31.22 24.05 6.11
CA ILE A 474 -30.56 22.94 5.40
C ILE A 474 -29.19 22.75 6.03
N VAL A 475 -28.79 21.49 6.27
CA VAL A 475 -27.48 21.14 6.80
C VAL A 475 -26.87 20.06 5.93
N ALA A 476 -25.62 20.26 5.49
CA ALA A 476 -24.89 19.24 4.74
C ALA A 476 -24.44 18.10 5.64
N ASN A 477 -24.64 16.85 5.20
CA ASN A 477 -24.20 15.67 5.94
C ASN A 477 -22.66 15.50 5.91
N ALA A 478 -22.15 14.54 6.69
CA ALA A 478 -20.70 14.32 6.85
C ALA A 478 -19.95 13.86 5.58
N GLY A 479 -20.69 13.50 4.53
CA GLY A 479 -20.17 13.11 3.22
C GLY A 479 -20.06 14.27 2.23
N ILE A 480 -20.23 15.52 2.68
CA ILE A 480 -20.19 16.72 1.83
C ILE A 480 -19.18 17.72 2.39
N VAL A 481 -18.46 18.40 1.49
CA VAL A 481 -17.71 19.63 1.77
C VAL A 481 -18.49 20.80 1.21
N VAL A 482 -18.60 21.88 1.98
CA VAL A 482 -19.31 23.10 1.62
C VAL A 482 -18.29 24.20 1.38
N LEU A 483 -18.46 24.90 0.26
CA LEU A 483 -17.75 26.12 -0.08
C LEU A 483 -18.74 27.28 -0.05
N ARG A 484 -18.47 28.24 0.82
CA ARG A 484 -19.23 29.48 0.94
C ARG A 484 -18.41 30.65 0.41
N ALA A 485 -18.80 31.15 -0.75
CA ALA A 485 -18.18 32.33 -1.36
C ALA A 485 -18.57 33.62 -0.64
N PRO A 486 -17.76 34.69 -0.72
CA PRO A 486 -18.08 35.98 -0.10
C PRO A 486 -19.19 36.75 -0.83
N SER A 487 -19.48 36.42 -2.09
CA SER A 487 -20.55 37.02 -2.88
C SER A 487 -21.19 36.01 -3.83
N GLU A 488 -22.42 36.32 -4.26
CA GLU A 488 -23.15 35.57 -5.28
C GLU A 488 -22.36 35.45 -6.59
N GLU A 489 -21.75 36.56 -7.04
CA GLU A 489 -20.97 36.60 -8.27
C GLU A 489 -19.78 35.60 -8.23
N ILE A 490 -19.09 35.55 -7.09
CA ILE A 490 -17.98 34.63 -6.88
C ILE A 490 -18.49 33.18 -6.78
N ALA A 491 -19.62 32.94 -6.10
CA ALA A 491 -20.23 31.61 -6.04
C ALA A 491 -20.57 31.07 -7.43
N ILE A 492 -21.26 31.88 -8.25
CA ILE A 492 -21.64 31.53 -9.61
C ILE A 492 -20.39 31.35 -10.49
N GLY A 493 -19.38 32.21 -10.34
CA GLY A 493 -18.09 32.04 -10.99
C GLY A 493 -17.42 30.71 -10.67
N ILE A 494 -17.33 30.35 -9.39
CA ILE A 494 -16.74 29.09 -8.94
C ILE A 494 -17.53 27.91 -9.49
N TYR A 495 -18.86 27.93 -9.41
CA TYR A 495 -19.71 26.87 -9.97
C TYR A 495 -19.46 26.69 -11.48
N CYS A 496 -19.46 27.78 -12.27
CA CYS A 496 -19.20 27.72 -13.70
C CYS A 496 -17.80 27.21 -14.03
N TYR A 497 -16.79 27.58 -13.23
CA TYR A 497 -15.44 27.03 -13.37
C TYR A 497 -15.43 25.52 -13.10
N LEU A 498 -15.99 25.07 -11.98
CA LEU A 498 -16.10 23.64 -11.63
C LEU A 498 -16.87 22.84 -12.69
N PHE A 499 -17.87 23.46 -13.34
CA PHE A 499 -18.63 22.88 -14.44
C PHE A 499 -17.80 22.72 -15.72
N SER A 500 -16.82 23.60 -15.96
CA SER A 500 -15.96 23.54 -17.15
C SER A 500 -15.05 22.30 -17.17
N HIS A 501 -14.58 21.90 -18.36
CA HIS A 501 -13.60 20.81 -18.48
C HIS A 501 -12.33 21.05 -17.65
N LYS A 502 -11.86 22.30 -17.54
CA LYS A 502 -10.68 22.65 -16.73
C LYS A 502 -10.95 22.42 -15.24
N GLY A 503 -12.09 22.88 -14.73
CA GLY A 503 -12.48 22.71 -13.33
C GLY A 503 -12.76 21.25 -12.98
N GLN A 504 -13.45 20.51 -13.86
CA GLN A 504 -13.67 19.07 -13.71
C GLN A 504 -12.35 18.30 -13.62
N LYS A 505 -11.37 18.61 -14.48
CA LYS A 505 -10.03 18.02 -14.42
C LYS A 505 -9.28 18.40 -13.14
N ALA A 506 -9.32 19.68 -12.75
CA ALA A 506 -8.68 20.15 -11.54
C ALA A 506 -9.24 19.48 -10.28
N LEU A 507 -10.56 19.36 -10.18
CA LEU A 507 -11.23 18.69 -9.08
C LEU A 507 -10.99 17.17 -9.13
N GLY A 508 -11.07 16.54 -10.32
CA GLY A 508 -10.80 15.12 -10.52
C GLY A 508 -9.41 14.69 -10.07
N ASN A 509 -8.38 15.48 -10.39
CA ASN A 509 -6.99 15.22 -9.96
C ASN A 509 -6.86 15.15 -8.43
N ILE A 510 -7.64 15.93 -7.68
CA ILE A 510 -7.63 15.89 -6.20
C ILE A 510 -8.17 14.54 -5.71
N TYR A 511 -9.24 14.03 -6.32
CA TYR A 511 -9.84 12.76 -5.94
C TYR A 511 -8.96 11.56 -6.32
N GLU A 512 -8.32 11.59 -7.48
CA GLU A 512 -7.39 10.54 -7.89
C GLU A 512 -6.20 10.42 -6.93
N ARG A 513 -5.67 11.56 -6.45
CA ARG A 513 -4.55 11.62 -5.52
C ARG A 513 -4.90 11.13 -4.11
N LEU A 514 -6.05 11.53 -3.58
CA LEU A 514 -6.33 11.38 -2.13
C LEU A 514 -7.46 10.39 -1.81
N GLY A 515 -8.31 10.04 -2.78
CA GLY A 515 -9.49 9.18 -2.60
C GLY A 515 -10.62 9.78 -1.74
N VAL A 516 -10.32 10.83 -0.96
CA VAL A 516 -11.22 11.57 -0.08
C VAL A 516 -10.88 13.05 -0.14
N LEU A 517 -11.88 13.91 -0.32
CA LEU A 517 -11.70 15.35 -0.33
C LEU A 517 -11.75 15.94 1.08
N ASN A 518 -10.71 16.67 1.50
CA ASN A 518 -10.75 17.48 2.72
C ASN A 518 -10.89 18.99 2.39
N PRO A 519 -11.40 19.81 3.33
CA PRO A 519 -11.49 21.27 3.13
C PRO A 519 -10.18 21.92 2.65
N ASN A 520 -9.04 21.55 3.25
CA ASN A 520 -7.72 22.09 2.90
C ASN A 520 -7.27 21.73 1.47
N ASP A 521 -7.80 20.66 0.88
CA ASP A 521 -7.48 20.26 -0.48
C ASP A 521 -8.18 21.19 -1.48
N LEU A 522 -9.44 21.56 -1.20
CA LEU A 522 -10.19 22.56 -1.96
C LEU A 522 -9.60 23.96 -1.83
N GLU A 523 -9.09 24.35 -0.67
CA GLU A 523 -8.45 25.65 -0.48
C GLU A 523 -7.31 25.91 -1.49
N ASN A 524 -6.61 24.85 -1.89
CA ASN A 524 -5.51 24.89 -2.85
C ASN A 524 -5.95 24.50 -4.28
N LEU A 525 -7.25 24.42 -4.56
CA LEU A 525 -7.75 24.23 -5.92
C LEU A 525 -7.43 25.49 -6.75
N PRO A 526 -6.75 25.33 -7.89
CA PRO A 526 -6.44 26.44 -8.77
C PRO A 526 -7.69 26.95 -9.48
N ILE A 527 -7.85 28.28 -9.57
CA ILE A 527 -8.93 28.95 -10.28
C ILE A 527 -8.39 30.09 -11.15
N PRO A 528 -8.77 30.18 -12.44
CA PRO A 528 -8.35 31.26 -13.32
C PRO A 528 -8.78 32.63 -12.78
N ARG A 529 -8.00 33.70 -13.01
CA ARG A 529 -8.37 35.06 -12.57
C ARG A 529 -9.65 35.60 -13.23
N ASP A 530 -9.94 35.14 -14.45
CA ASP A 530 -11.10 35.51 -15.25
C ASP A 530 -12.32 34.60 -15.00
N PHE A 531 -12.33 33.79 -13.94
CA PHE A 531 -13.40 32.81 -13.68
C PHE A 531 -14.81 33.42 -13.51
N THR A 532 -14.92 34.70 -13.15
CA THR A 532 -16.20 35.42 -13.08
C THR A 532 -16.61 36.02 -14.43
N GLN A 533 -15.70 36.11 -15.40
CA GLN A 533 -15.99 36.71 -16.70
C GLN A 533 -17.05 35.90 -17.44
N SER A 534 -18.18 36.53 -17.74
CA SER A 534 -19.35 35.89 -18.37
C SER A 534 -20.01 34.75 -17.55
N SER A 535 -19.60 34.51 -16.30
CA SER A 535 -20.14 33.39 -15.48
C SER A 535 -21.64 33.50 -15.31
N GLN A 536 -22.18 34.70 -15.07
CA GLN A 536 -23.61 34.97 -14.95
C GLN A 536 -24.40 34.57 -16.22
N LYS A 537 -23.87 34.92 -17.41
CA LYS A 537 -24.50 34.55 -18.69
C LYS A 537 -24.44 33.05 -18.94
N ILE A 538 -23.32 32.42 -18.57
CA ILE A 538 -23.14 30.97 -18.69
C ILE A 538 -24.10 30.25 -17.75
N PHE A 539 -24.17 30.67 -16.49
CA PHE A 539 -25.03 30.08 -15.48
C PHE A 539 -26.52 30.22 -15.84
N ALA A 540 -26.94 31.38 -16.36
CA ALA A 540 -28.31 31.57 -16.85
C ALA A 540 -28.66 30.57 -17.97
N LYS A 541 -27.74 30.27 -18.88
CA LYS A 541 -27.92 29.23 -19.90
C LYS A 541 -27.97 27.82 -19.30
N ILE A 542 -27.08 27.51 -18.35
CA ILE A 542 -27.09 26.23 -17.63
C ILE A 542 -28.46 26.04 -16.97
N GLN A 543 -28.98 27.07 -16.30
CA GLN A 543 -30.28 27.03 -15.63
C GLN A 543 -31.44 26.84 -16.63
N ASP A 544 -31.45 27.57 -17.76
CA ASP A 544 -32.47 27.41 -18.81
C ASP A 544 -32.47 25.97 -19.38
N TYR A 545 -31.29 25.42 -19.67
CA TYR A 545 -31.18 24.05 -20.15
C TYR A 545 -31.54 23.02 -19.08
N ALA A 546 -31.19 23.26 -17.82
CA ALA A 546 -31.57 22.39 -16.71
C ALA A 546 -33.09 22.31 -16.56
N LEU A 547 -33.80 23.44 -16.68
CA LEU A 547 -35.27 23.47 -16.62
C LEU A 547 -35.90 22.71 -17.79
N LYS A 548 -35.40 22.90 -19.01
CA LYS A 548 -35.85 22.14 -20.19
C LYS A 548 -35.62 20.64 -20.04
N LEU A 549 -34.46 20.26 -19.48
CA LEU A 549 -34.15 18.85 -19.23
C LEU A 549 -35.14 18.22 -18.24
N ARG A 550 -35.43 18.90 -17.12
CA ARG A 550 -36.43 18.44 -16.13
C ARG A 550 -37.82 18.30 -16.77
N GLU A 551 -38.21 19.22 -17.64
CA GLU A 551 -39.48 19.15 -18.36
C GLU A 551 -39.55 17.91 -19.27
N ILE A 552 -38.48 17.65 -20.04
CA ILE A 552 -38.38 16.46 -20.89
C ILE A 552 -38.41 15.17 -20.06
N GLU A 553 -37.66 15.12 -18.95
CA GLU A 553 -37.65 13.97 -18.03
C GLU A 553 -39.04 13.72 -17.44
N SER A 554 -39.76 14.77 -17.06
CA SER A 554 -41.14 14.66 -16.58
C SER A 554 -42.09 14.13 -17.66
N GLN A 555 -41.95 14.60 -18.91
CA GLN A 555 -42.73 14.09 -20.04
C GLN A 555 -42.44 12.60 -20.31
N LEU A 556 -41.17 12.19 -20.27
CA LEU A 556 -40.77 10.79 -20.43
C LEU A 556 -41.29 9.90 -19.31
N GLN A 557 -41.26 10.38 -18.06
CA GLN A 557 -41.79 9.62 -16.93
C GLN A 557 -43.30 9.40 -17.07
N LYS A 558 -44.06 10.42 -17.51
CA LYS A 558 -45.50 10.28 -17.81
C LYS A 558 -45.83 9.30 -18.93
N LEU A 559 -44.88 8.99 -19.81
CA LEU A 559 -45.04 7.96 -20.85
C LEU A 559 -44.73 6.55 -20.30
N ARG A 560 -44.03 6.44 -19.17
CA ARG A 560 -43.73 5.17 -18.51
C ARG A 560 -44.83 4.74 -17.55
N ASP A 561 -45.48 5.70 -16.92
CA ASP A 561 -46.67 5.53 -16.07
C ASP A 561 -47.91 5.31 -16.95
#